data_AF-A0A5K1BZK0-F1
#
_entry.id   AF-A0A5K1BZK0-F1
#
_cell.length_a   1.000
_cell.length_b   1.000
_cell.length_c   1.000
_cell.angle_alpha   90.00
_cell.angle_beta   90.00
_cell.angle_gamma   90.00
#
_symmetry.space_group_name_H-M   'P 1'
#
loop_
_entity.id
_entity.type
_entity.pdbx_description
1 polymer ?
#
loop_
_entity_poly.entity_id
_entity_poly.type
_entity_poly.pdbx_seq_one_letter_code
_entity_poly.pdbx_strand_id
1 'polypeptide(L)'
;FYVDGALIRVFRNHESSGVPYPSKQAMRIYSSLWDAEDWATQGGRVKTDWTKAPFTASFRDVSFNGCVWTGSSSSCGPSTSGWMNQAAVTSDLQKMQWVQKNYMIYNYCNDAQRFPQGLPTECSLS
;
A
#
# COMPACT_ATOMS: atom_id res chain seq x y z
N PHE A 1 3.05 4.53 2.05
CA PHE A 1 3.07 4.37 0.58
C PHE A 1 3.46 5.70 -0.04
N TYR A 2 4.40 5.69 -0.98
CA TYR A 2 4.98 6.91 -1.55
C TYR A 2 5.00 6.86 -3.08
N VAL A 3 4.90 8.03 -3.70
CA VAL A 3 5.18 8.26 -5.14
C VAL A 3 6.01 9.54 -5.20
N ASP A 4 7.20 9.51 -5.81
CA ASP A 4 8.13 10.64 -5.91
C ASP A 4 8.37 11.37 -4.57
N GLY A 5 8.51 10.60 -3.50
CA GLY A 5 8.68 11.12 -2.13
C GLY A 5 7.42 11.75 -1.51
N ALA A 6 6.30 11.84 -2.24
CA ALA A 6 5.02 12.26 -1.68
C ALA A 6 4.32 11.08 -1.00
N LEU A 7 3.95 11.26 0.27
CA LEU A 7 3.13 10.30 1.01
C LEU A 7 1.71 10.25 0.42
N ILE A 8 1.24 9.07 0.01
CA ILE A 8 -0.10 8.89 -0.58
C ILE A 8 -1.06 8.11 0.33
N ARG A 9 -0.51 7.28 1.23
CA ARG A 9 -1.28 6.51 2.21
C ARG A 9 -0.39 6.09 3.38
N VAL A 10 -0.96 6.15 4.59
CA VAL A 10 -0.45 5.50 5.80
C VAL A 10 -1.44 4.44 6.23
N PHE A 11 -0.94 3.28 6.62
CA PHE A 11 -1.71 2.27 7.34
C PHE A 11 -1.02 2.06 8.69
N ARG A 12 -1.62 2.57 9.76
CA ARG A 12 -1.04 2.55 11.11
C ARG A 12 -1.23 1.18 11.75
N ASN A 13 -0.32 0.82 12.65
CA ASN A 13 -0.51 -0.36 13.49
C ASN A 13 -1.58 -0.05 14.56
N HIS A 14 -2.75 -0.68 14.41
CA HIS A 14 -3.85 -0.65 15.37
C HIS A 14 -4.17 -2.06 15.91
N GLU A 15 -3.16 -2.93 16.07
CA GLU A 15 -3.31 -4.26 16.67
C GLU A 15 -3.97 -4.19 18.06
N SER A 16 -3.71 -3.14 18.85
CA SER A 16 -4.35 -2.90 20.16
C SER A 16 -5.86 -2.64 20.06
N SER A 17 -6.34 -2.23 18.88
CA SER A 17 -7.75 -2.02 18.57
C SER A 17 -8.33 -3.18 17.75
N GLY A 18 -7.62 -4.31 17.66
CA GLY A 18 -8.07 -5.52 16.97
C GLY A 18 -7.83 -5.54 15.45
N VAL A 19 -7.16 -4.53 14.88
CA VAL A 19 -6.86 -4.47 13.45
C VAL A 19 -5.60 -5.28 13.15
N PRO A 20 -5.64 -6.34 12.32
CA PRO A 20 -4.45 -7.09 11.95
C PRO A 20 -3.38 -6.21 11.27
N TYR A 21 -2.12 -6.43 11.62
CA TYR A 21 -0.99 -5.70 11.04
C TYR A 21 0.14 -6.66 10.66
N PRO A 22 0.85 -6.45 9.53
CA PRO A 22 1.92 -7.34 9.07
C PRO A 22 3.23 -7.14 9.85
N SER A 23 3.21 -7.38 11.17
CA SER A 23 4.36 -7.23 12.07
C SER A 23 5.15 -8.52 12.31
N LYS A 24 4.57 -9.70 12.00
CA LYS A 24 5.09 -11.00 12.46
C LYS A 24 5.51 -11.96 11.34
N GLN A 25 5.19 -11.64 10.08
CA GLN A 25 5.48 -12.51 8.94
C GLN A 25 6.45 -11.81 7.99
N ALA A 26 7.58 -12.45 7.70
CA ALA A 26 8.53 -11.96 6.71
C ALA A 26 7.87 -11.93 5.32
N MET A 27 8.07 -10.85 4.59
CA MET A 27 7.52 -10.66 3.25
C MET A 27 8.60 -10.78 2.18
N ARG A 28 8.19 -11.17 0.98
CA ARG A 28 9.00 -11.09 -0.23
C ARG A 28 8.46 -9.99 -1.13
N ILE A 29 9.33 -9.43 -1.95
CA ILE A 29 8.97 -8.42 -2.94
C ILE A 29 8.66 -9.14 -4.25
N TYR A 30 7.55 -8.75 -4.87
CA TYR A 30 7.08 -9.30 -6.14
C TYR A 30 6.79 -8.18 -7.12
N SER A 31 7.03 -8.43 -8.41
CA SER A 31 6.59 -7.59 -9.51
C SER A 31 6.10 -8.49 -10.64
N SER A 32 4.99 -8.16 -11.26
CA SER A 32 4.41 -8.92 -12.37
C SER A 32 3.67 -7.98 -13.33
N LEU A 33 3.67 -8.36 -14.61
CA LEU A 33 2.77 -7.81 -15.62
C LEU A 33 1.87 -8.96 -16.06
N TRP A 34 0.56 -8.80 -15.89
CA TRP A 34 -0.42 -9.86 -16.15
C TRP A 34 -1.77 -9.26 -16.56
N ASP A 35 -2.59 -10.06 -17.23
CA ASP A 35 -3.93 -9.67 -17.67
C ASP A 35 -4.97 -9.84 -16.55
N ALA A 36 -5.78 -8.81 -16.33
CA ALA A 36 -6.76 -8.73 -15.25
C ALA A 36 -8.07 -8.07 -15.72
N GLU A 37 -8.48 -8.40 -16.95
CA GLU A 37 -9.56 -7.71 -17.66
C GLU A 37 -10.95 -7.82 -17.00
N ASP A 38 -11.12 -8.69 -16.02
CA ASP A 38 -12.37 -8.81 -15.26
C ASP A 38 -12.60 -7.65 -14.27
N TRP A 39 -11.57 -6.89 -13.92
CA TRP A 39 -11.71 -5.81 -12.93
C TRP A 39 -10.82 -4.59 -13.16
N ALA A 40 -9.69 -4.71 -13.86
CA ALA A 40 -8.65 -3.68 -13.89
C ALA A 40 -9.08 -2.32 -14.47
N THR A 41 -9.77 -2.32 -15.62
CA THR A 41 -10.13 -1.08 -16.32
C THR A 41 -11.64 -0.84 -16.29
N GLN A 42 -12.05 0.28 -15.68
CA GLN A 42 -13.46 0.65 -15.47
C GLN A 42 -14.29 -0.49 -14.81
N GLY A 43 -13.72 -1.18 -13.82
CA GLY A 43 -14.37 -2.30 -13.16
C GLY A 43 -14.64 -3.49 -14.08
N GLY A 44 -13.77 -3.71 -15.08
CA GLY A 44 -13.86 -4.84 -16.02
C GLY A 44 -14.64 -4.58 -17.30
N ARG A 45 -15.17 -3.36 -17.49
CA ARG A 45 -15.93 -2.98 -18.70
C ARG A 45 -15.06 -2.88 -19.95
N VAL A 46 -13.80 -2.49 -19.81
CA VAL A 46 -12.86 -2.36 -20.92
C VAL A 46 -11.90 -3.55 -20.90
N LYS A 47 -11.94 -4.36 -21.96
CA LYS A 47 -11.14 -5.59 -22.12
C LYS A 47 -9.81 -5.31 -22.80
N THR A 48 -8.86 -6.23 -22.64
CA THR A 48 -7.51 -6.09 -23.21
C THR A 48 -7.57 -6.20 -24.73
N ASP A 49 -7.10 -5.16 -25.44
CA ASP A 49 -6.92 -5.22 -26.89
C ASP A 49 -5.56 -5.87 -27.22
N TRP A 50 -5.59 -7.19 -27.38
CA TRP A 50 -4.39 -7.99 -27.67
C TRP A 50 -3.73 -7.66 -29.02
N THR A 51 -4.39 -6.93 -29.91
CA THR A 51 -3.76 -6.42 -31.15
C THR A 51 -2.70 -5.35 -30.86
N LYS A 52 -2.67 -4.80 -29.64
CA LYS A 52 -1.67 -3.82 -29.16
C LYS A 52 -0.46 -4.45 -28.48
N ALA A 53 -0.39 -5.77 -28.41
CA ALA A 53 0.76 -6.46 -27.84
C ALA A 53 2.05 -6.16 -28.65
N PRO A 54 3.23 -6.17 -28.00
CA PRO A 54 3.47 -6.53 -26.59
C PRO A 54 3.22 -5.37 -25.62
N PHE A 55 2.61 -5.69 -24.48
CA PHE A 55 2.53 -4.78 -23.34
C PHE A 55 3.86 -4.83 -22.57
N THR A 56 4.52 -3.68 -22.40
CA THR A 56 5.87 -3.62 -21.82
C THR A 56 5.88 -2.73 -20.58
N ALA A 57 6.33 -3.28 -19.46
CA ALA A 57 6.65 -2.53 -18.23
C ALA A 57 8.17 -2.55 -18.02
N SER A 58 8.77 -1.40 -17.76
CA SER A 58 10.21 -1.27 -17.53
C SER A 58 10.48 -0.80 -16.10
N PHE A 59 11.48 -1.42 -15.47
CA PHE A 59 11.93 -1.07 -14.12
C PHE A 59 13.41 -0.70 -14.20
N ARG A 60 13.80 0.33 -13.45
CA ARG A 60 15.19 0.77 -13.31
C ARG A 60 15.44 1.18 -11.88
N ASP A 61 16.71 1.19 -11.48
CA ASP A 61 17.17 1.70 -10.18
C ASP A 61 16.45 1.05 -8.98
N VAL A 62 16.17 -0.26 -9.10
CA VAL A 62 15.47 -1.01 -8.05
C VAL A 62 16.46 -1.38 -6.94
N SER A 63 16.41 -0.64 -5.84
CA SER A 63 17.17 -0.92 -4.62
C SER A 63 16.24 -1.32 -3.48
N PHE A 64 16.61 -2.35 -2.74
CA PHE A 64 15.87 -2.78 -1.55
C PHE A 64 16.69 -2.50 -0.31
N ASN A 65 16.17 -1.62 0.53
CA ASN A 65 16.67 -1.40 1.88
C ASN A 65 15.61 -1.93 2.85
N GLY A 66 15.94 -2.98 3.58
CA GLY A 66 15.01 -3.74 4.39
C GLY A 66 15.76 -4.53 5.45
N CYS A 67 15.09 -4.86 6.56
CA CYS A 67 15.67 -5.80 7.51
C CYS A 67 15.43 -7.22 7.01
N VAL A 68 16.51 -7.94 6.72
CA VAL A 68 16.45 -9.29 6.18
C VAL A 68 16.30 -10.29 7.31
N TRP A 69 15.22 -11.05 7.28
CA TRP A 69 14.99 -12.14 8.22
C TRP A 69 15.87 -13.35 7.83
N THR A 70 16.88 -13.65 8.64
CA THR A 70 17.78 -14.80 8.43
C THR A 70 17.57 -15.84 9.54
N GLY A 71 16.89 -16.96 9.24
CA GLY A 71 16.74 -18.09 10.18
C GLY A 71 15.40 -18.17 10.91
N SER A 72 15.40 -18.82 12.09
CA SER A 72 14.18 -19.20 12.85
C SER A 72 13.61 -18.10 13.75
N SER A 73 14.31 -16.97 13.95
CA SER A 73 13.85 -15.83 14.75
C SER A 73 14.11 -14.50 14.06
N SER A 74 13.26 -13.50 14.31
CA SER A 74 13.39 -12.16 13.73
C SER A 74 14.64 -11.46 14.26
N SER A 75 15.54 -11.07 13.35
CA SER A 75 16.63 -10.12 13.63
C SER A 75 16.15 -8.66 13.58
N CYS A 76 14.89 -8.43 13.22
CA CYS A 76 14.32 -7.12 12.95
C CYS A 76 13.54 -6.59 14.16
N GLY A 77 14.17 -5.73 14.95
CA GLY A 77 13.57 -4.96 16.05
C GLY A 77 13.70 -3.44 15.87
N PRO A 78 13.25 -2.65 16.87
CA PRO A 78 13.30 -1.19 16.86
C PRO A 78 14.72 -0.61 16.66
N SER A 79 15.77 -1.37 16.98
CA SER A 79 17.17 -0.95 16.82
C SER A 79 17.76 -1.22 15.44
N THR A 80 17.03 -1.85 14.51
CA THR A 80 17.64 -2.44 13.30
C THR A 80 17.97 -1.41 12.22
N SER A 81 17.21 -0.32 12.12
CA SER A 81 17.61 0.87 11.35
C SER A 81 16.74 2.09 11.70
N GLY A 82 17.35 3.28 11.81
CA GLY A 82 16.65 4.50 12.19
C GLY A 82 15.56 4.93 11.21
N TRP A 83 15.71 4.63 9.91
CA TRP A 83 14.74 5.04 8.89
C TRP A 83 13.44 4.23 8.94
N MET A 84 13.46 2.95 9.35
CA MET A 84 12.26 2.11 9.49
C MET A 84 11.36 2.56 10.65
N ASN A 85 11.89 3.29 11.62
CA ASN A 85 11.14 3.80 12.78
C ASN A 85 10.65 5.24 12.59
N GLN A 86 10.79 5.81 11.39
CA GLN A 86 10.34 7.18 11.13
C GLN A 86 8.82 7.24 11.07
N ALA A 87 8.25 8.16 11.85
CA ALA A 87 6.85 8.54 11.72
C ALA A 87 6.72 9.66 10.68
N ALA A 88 5.61 9.66 9.94
CA ALA A 88 5.27 10.77 9.06
C ALA A 88 5.15 12.06 9.87
N VAL A 89 5.83 13.12 9.43
CA VAL A 89 5.71 14.43 10.06
C VAL A 89 4.44 15.15 9.61
N THR A 90 4.01 16.19 10.32
CA THR A 90 2.77 16.92 10.02
C THR A 90 2.69 17.41 8.57
N SER A 91 3.82 17.88 8.01
CA SER A 91 3.87 18.31 6.60
C SER A 91 3.62 17.17 5.61
N ASP A 92 4.09 15.95 5.91
CA ASP A 92 3.83 14.78 5.06
C ASP A 92 2.35 14.41 5.07
N LEU A 93 1.72 14.49 6.25
CA LEU A 93 0.30 14.20 6.40
C LEU A 93 -0.57 15.24 5.68
N GLN A 94 -0.21 16.52 5.74
CA GLN A 94 -0.91 17.57 4.98
C GLN A 94 -0.76 17.38 3.47
N LYS A 95 0.44 17.05 2.99
CA LYS A 95 0.67 16.75 1.57
C LYS A 95 -0.14 15.51 1.15
N MET A 96 -0.18 14.48 1.97
CA MET A 96 -1.00 13.28 1.73
C MET A 96 -2.49 13.64 1.64
N GLN A 97 -3.02 14.45 2.55
CA GLN A 97 -4.41 14.90 2.52
C GLN A 97 -4.71 15.68 1.23
N TRP A 98 -3.79 16.54 0.78
CA TRP A 98 -3.94 17.24 -0.49
C TRP A 98 -3.94 16.27 -1.68
N VAL A 99 -3.03 15.30 -1.71
CA VAL A 99 -3.01 14.26 -2.77
C VAL A 99 -4.33 13.48 -2.78
N GLN A 100 -4.80 13.04 -1.61
CA GLN A 100 -6.05 12.30 -1.48
C GLN A 100 -7.25 13.15 -1.93
N LYS A 101 -7.32 14.42 -1.54
CA LYS A 101 -8.39 15.33 -1.95
C LYS A 101 -8.47 15.54 -3.46
N ASN A 102 -7.32 15.61 -4.15
CA ASN A 102 -7.28 15.99 -5.56
C ASN A 102 -7.22 14.79 -6.52
N TYR A 103 -6.74 13.62 -6.08
CA TYR A 103 -6.44 12.50 -6.98
C TYR A 103 -7.06 11.15 -6.56
N MET A 104 -7.61 11.03 -5.35
CA MET A 104 -8.19 9.76 -4.91
C MET A 104 -9.59 9.55 -5.50
N ILE A 105 -9.73 8.55 -6.37
CA ILE A 105 -11.02 8.19 -7.00
C ILE A 105 -11.78 7.09 -6.26
N TYR A 106 -11.12 6.36 -5.36
CA TYR A 106 -11.72 5.30 -4.56
C TYR A 106 -11.07 5.22 -3.18
N ASN A 107 -11.89 5.05 -2.15
CA ASN A 107 -11.43 4.80 -0.79
C ASN A 107 -12.38 3.84 -0.09
N TYR A 108 -11.86 2.69 0.35
CA TYR A 108 -12.65 1.67 1.04
C TYR A 108 -13.22 2.18 2.38
N CYS A 109 -12.58 3.15 3.03
CA CYS A 109 -13.09 3.81 4.23
C CYS A 109 -14.32 4.69 3.98
N ASN A 110 -14.67 4.96 2.71
CA ASN A 110 -15.85 5.73 2.34
C ASN A 110 -16.88 4.86 1.59
N ASP A 111 -16.65 3.55 1.49
CA ASP A 111 -17.45 2.62 0.70
C ASP A 111 -18.46 1.88 1.59
N ALA A 112 -19.55 2.56 1.96
CA ALA A 112 -20.60 1.99 2.78
C ALA A 112 -21.36 0.84 2.08
N GLN A 113 -21.33 0.78 0.75
CA GLN A 113 -21.96 -0.31 0.00
C GLN A 113 -21.16 -1.61 0.15
N ARG A 114 -19.84 -1.54 0.11
CA ARG A 114 -18.96 -2.69 0.36
C ARG A 114 -18.99 -3.15 1.81
N PHE A 115 -19.17 -2.20 2.75
CA PHE A 115 -19.18 -2.46 4.19
C PHE A 115 -20.53 -2.09 4.83
N PRO A 116 -21.62 -2.81 4.50
CA PRO A 116 -22.97 -2.47 4.99
C PRO A 116 -23.13 -2.67 6.50
N GLN A 117 -22.24 -3.43 7.14
CA GLN A 117 -22.25 -3.68 8.59
C GLN A 117 -21.38 -2.71 9.40
N GLY A 118 -20.81 -1.70 8.74
CA GLY A 118 -19.89 -0.74 9.35
C GLY A 118 -18.51 -0.78 8.71
N LEU A 119 -17.90 0.40 8.61
CA LEU A 119 -16.59 0.57 8.00
C LEU A 119 -15.49 -0.10 8.85
N PRO A 120 -14.37 -0.51 8.23
CA PRO A 120 -13.24 -1.09 8.95
C PRO A 120 -12.74 -0.17 10.08
N THR A 121 -12.38 -0.77 11.21
CA THR A 121 -12.06 -0.06 12.47
C THR A 121 -10.93 0.95 12.30
N GLU A 122 -9.93 0.66 11.47
CA GLU A 122 -8.81 1.57 11.23
C GLU A 122 -9.23 2.88 10.56
N CYS A 123 -10.37 2.91 9.87
CA CYS A 123 -10.83 4.09 9.14
C CYS A 123 -11.23 5.25 10.05
N SER A 124 -11.68 4.96 11.28
CA SER A 124 -12.02 5.98 12.29
C SER A 124 -10.86 6.34 13.22
N LEU A 125 -9.77 5.57 13.17
CA LEU A 125 -8.56 5.77 13.97
C LEU A 125 -7.45 6.53 13.20
N SER A 126 -7.67 6.76 11.90
CA SER A 126 -6.70 7.31 10.95
C SER A 126 -6.68 8.83 10.94
#